data_AF-A0A660UK00-F1
#
_entry.id   AF-A0A660UK00-F1
#
_cell.length_a   1.000
_cell.length_b   1.000
_cell.length_c   1.000
_cell.angle_alpha   90.00
_cell.angle_beta   90.00
_cell.angle_gamma   90.00
#
_symmetry.space_group_name_H-M   'P 1'
#
loop_
_entity.id
_entity.type
_entity.pdbx_description
1 polymer ?
#
loop_
_entity_poly.entity_id
_entity_poly.type
_entity_poly.pdbx_seq_one_letter_code
_entity_poly.pdbx_strand_id
1 'polypeptide(L)'
;MRRALYLMIGLLALGIAVGGCGYLKKKEFEAEFGAFKDQYSKDIADLKTSVGNLDQKVENTASQLSQKIENAREEAIKAAEQGDADTMEKLSKRIEEGDKAVREEALKAARKAEENAKKYTDQRIRRALSEASARAARELDRASSMARAALKELDKVKETQKKIVERLTKEPIMVFFESGKADLTDEAKAKLDEAIKIIKRYPDATLKIVGHADSRPVLGGKFRSNWDLSAARAKAVADYLKEKGVTNKMIVYGRAHTEPITPEYTKEDLAKNRRVEIWILPKL
;
A
#
# COMPACT_ATOMS: atom_id res chain seq x y z
N MET A 1 -15.13 -19.84 46.37
CA MET A 1 -16.05 -18.93 47.10
C MET A 1 -16.04 -19.20 48.60
N ARG A 2 -16.31 -20.43 49.06
CA ARG A 2 -16.28 -20.77 50.50
C ARG A 2 -14.89 -20.64 51.17
N ARG A 3 -13.81 -21.12 50.54
CA ARG A 3 -12.47 -21.18 51.16
C ARG A 3 -11.80 -19.83 51.44
N ALA A 4 -11.93 -18.83 50.56
CA ALA A 4 -11.37 -17.49 50.77
C ALA A 4 -12.18 -16.68 51.80
N LEU A 5 -13.51 -16.87 51.80
CA LEU A 5 -14.40 -16.35 52.84
C LEU A 5 -14.04 -16.92 54.22
N TYR A 6 -13.78 -18.23 54.31
CA TYR A 6 -13.33 -18.86 55.56
C TYR A 6 -11.92 -18.46 56.00
N LEU A 7 -11.00 -18.18 55.07
CA LEU A 7 -9.65 -17.69 55.40
C LEU A 7 -9.65 -16.25 55.90
N MET A 8 -10.48 -15.37 55.32
CA MET A 8 -10.62 -13.99 55.79
C MET A 8 -11.39 -13.91 57.10
N ILE A 9 -12.48 -14.68 57.26
CA ILE A 9 -13.17 -14.81 58.56
C ILE A 9 -12.22 -15.42 59.60
N GLY A 10 -11.38 -16.38 59.20
CA GLY A 10 -10.35 -16.97 60.06
C GLY A 10 -9.30 -15.97 60.51
N LEU A 11 -8.78 -15.13 59.62
CA LEU A 11 -7.80 -14.08 59.95
C LEU A 11 -8.42 -12.93 60.76
N LEU A 12 -9.68 -12.58 60.49
CA LEU A 12 -10.43 -11.60 61.30
C LEU A 12 -10.70 -12.14 62.71
N ALA A 13 -11.11 -13.40 62.83
CA ALA A 13 -11.33 -14.08 64.11
C ALA A 13 -10.02 -14.27 64.89
N LEU A 14 -8.90 -14.53 64.21
CA LEU A 14 -7.58 -14.61 64.83
C LEU A 14 -7.08 -13.24 65.29
N GLY A 15 -7.36 -12.17 64.54
CA GLY A 15 -7.08 -10.79 64.94
C GLY A 15 -7.87 -10.34 66.18
N ILE A 16 -9.14 -10.77 66.27
CA ILE A 16 -10.01 -10.55 67.45
C ILE A 16 -9.51 -11.35 68.68
N ALA A 17 -8.87 -12.51 68.47
CA ALA A 17 -8.41 -13.38 69.54
C ALA A 17 -7.05 -12.99 70.15
N VAL A 18 -6.18 -12.31 69.39
CA VAL A 18 -4.79 -12.01 69.82
C VAL A 18 -4.63 -10.55 70.28
N GLY A 19 -5.52 -9.63 69.89
CA GLY A 19 -5.52 -8.23 70.34
C GLY A 19 -6.61 -7.97 71.37
N GLY A 20 -6.26 -7.95 72.66
CA GLY A 20 -7.17 -7.51 73.71
C GLY A 20 -7.75 -6.11 73.46
N CYS A 21 -9.05 -5.97 73.68
CA CYS A 21 -9.87 -4.75 73.74
C CYS A 21 -10.12 -3.98 72.43
N GLY A 22 -11.26 -4.33 71.80
CA GLY A 22 -11.96 -3.50 70.83
C GLY A 22 -13.16 -4.25 70.25
N TYR A 23 -14.21 -4.47 71.05
CA TYR A 23 -15.50 -4.99 70.54
C TYR A 23 -16.08 -3.94 69.57
N LEU A 24 -15.81 -4.09 68.27
CA LEU A 24 -16.58 -3.38 67.24
C LEU A 24 -18.05 -3.70 67.48
N LYS A 25 -18.89 -2.68 67.73
CA LYS A 25 -20.31 -2.92 67.93
C LYS A 25 -20.84 -3.56 66.65
N LYS A 26 -21.68 -4.59 66.78
CA LYS A 26 -22.28 -5.33 65.63
C LYS A 26 -22.76 -4.40 64.51
N LYS A 27 -23.35 -3.25 64.88
CA LYS A 27 -23.82 -2.21 63.98
C LYS A 27 -22.72 -1.49 63.18
N GLU A 28 -21.57 -1.25 63.79
CA GLU A 28 -20.38 -0.65 63.16
C GLU A 28 -19.72 -1.65 62.20
N PHE A 29 -19.60 -2.92 62.61
CA PHE A 29 -19.11 -3.99 61.73
C PHE A 29 -20.03 -4.23 60.53
N GLU A 30 -21.36 -4.28 60.73
CA GLU A 30 -22.32 -4.43 59.64
C GLU A 30 -22.32 -3.23 58.68
N ALA A 31 -22.09 -2.01 59.21
CA ALA A 31 -21.96 -0.81 58.39
C ALA A 31 -20.65 -0.82 57.57
N GLU A 32 -19.52 -1.15 58.17
CA GLU A 32 -18.23 -1.26 57.47
C GLU A 32 -18.21 -2.40 56.44
N PHE A 33 -18.81 -3.55 56.79
CA PHE A 33 -18.93 -4.68 55.86
C PHE A 33 -19.90 -4.38 54.71
N GLY A 34 -20.99 -3.65 54.99
CA GLY A 34 -21.89 -3.11 53.97
C GLY A 34 -21.18 -2.16 53.01
N ALA A 35 -20.46 -1.16 53.56
CA ALA A 35 -19.67 -0.22 52.77
C ALA A 35 -18.58 -0.91 51.95
N PHE A 36 -17.90 -1.92 52.50
CA PHE A 36 -16.92 -2.73 51.77
C PHE A 36 -17.56 -3.51 50.62
N LYS A 37 -18.73 -4.13 50.85
CA LYS A 37 -19.45 -4.90 49.82
C LYS A 37 -19.94 -3.98 48.69
N ASP A 38 -20.43 -2.80 49.04
CA ASP A 38 -20.89 -1.80 48.07
C ASP A 38 -19.71 -1.26 47.24
N GLN A 39 -18.59 -0.93 47.90
CA GLN A 39 -17.36 -0.50 47.23
C GLN A 39 -16.84 -1.60 46.28
N TYR A 40 -16.78 -2.85 46.75
CA TYR A 40 -16.30 -3.99 45.96
C TYR A 40 -17.22 -4.30 44.77
N SER A 41 -18.54 -4.14 44.93
CA SER A 41 -19.50 -4.25 43.83
C SER A 41 -19.30 -3.15 42.78
N LYS A 42 -19.01 -1.92 43.24
CA LYS A 42 -18.75 -0.77 42.38
C LYS A 42 -17.47 -0.96 41.57
N ASP A 43 -16.39 -1.41 42.22
CA ASP A 43 -15.11 -1.69 41.57
C ASP A 43 -15.25 -2.77 40.48
N ILE A 44 -16.05 -3.83 40.71
CA ILE A 44 -16.34 -4.85 39.68
C ILE A 44 -17.11 -4.27 38.49
N ALA A 45 -18.08 -3.39 38.75
CA ALA A 45 -18.87 -2.75 37.70
C ALA A 45 -18.02 -1.79 36.84
N ASP A 46 -17.18 -0.98 37.48
CA ASP A 46 -16.26 -0.06 36.81
C ASP A 46 -15.20 -0.83 35.97
N LEU A 47 -14.74 -1.97 36.49
CA LEU A 47 -13.80 -2.85 35.78
C LEU A 47 -14.46 -3.49 34.54
N LYS A 48 -15.68 -4.01 34.68
CA LYS A 48 -16.43 -4.61 33.57
C LYS A 48 -16.65 -3.59 32.45
N THR A 49 -16.97 -2.36 32.82
CA THR A 49 -17.14 -1.23 31.89
C THR A 49 -15.82 -0.88 31.20
N SER A 50 -14.72 -0.82 31.95
CA SER A 50 -13.39 -0.53 31.40
C SER A 50 -12.91 -1.59 30.42
N VAL A 51 -13.15 -2.88 30.71
CA VAL A 51 -12.81 -4.00 29.81
C VAL A 51 -13.66 -3.94 28.54
N GLY A 52 -14.98 -3.71 28.65
CA GLY A 52 -15.86 -3.59 27.48
C GLY A 52 -15.46 -2.43 26.56
N ASN A 53 -15.13 -1.27 27.14
CA ASN A 53 -14.64 -0.12 26.37
C ASN A 53 -13.30 -0.42 25.67
N LEU A 54 -12.42 -1.19 26.31
CA LEU A 54 -11.14 -1.59 25.72
C LEU A 54 -11.36 -2.54 24.55
N ASP A 55 -12.18 -3.58 24.73
CA ASP A 55 -12.52 -4.57 23.70
C ASP A 55 -13.11 -3.87 22.48
N GLN A 56 -14.07 -2.97 22.68
CA GLN A 56 -14.70 -2.24 21.59
C GLN A 56 -13.73 -1.27 20.88
N LYS A 57 -12.82 -0.62 21.61
CA LYS A 57 -11.81 0.26 20.99
C LYS A 57 -10.81 -0.54 20.14
N VAL A 58 -10.39 -1.71 20.62
CA VAL A 58 -9.50 -2.62 19.89
C VAL A 58 -10.19 -3.13 18.63
N GLU A 59 -11.42 -3.61 18.74
CA GLU A 59 -12.20 -4.12 17.61
C GLU A 59 -12.42 -3.04 16.54
N ASN A 60 -12.81 -1.83 16.94
CA ASN A 60 -12.98 -0.70 16.02
C ASN A 60 -11.65 -0.32 15.32
N THR A 61 -10.54 -0.31 16.06
CA THR A 61 -9.22 0.03 15.50
C THR A 61 -8.75 -1.03 14.52
N ALA A 62 -8.93 -2.31 14.84
CA ALA A 62 -8.60 -3.44 13.97
C ALA A 62 -9.44 -3.42 12.69
N SER A 63 -10.75 -3.19 12.80
CA SER A 63 -11.65 -3.06 11.66
C SER A 63 -11.25 -1.88 10.75
N GLN A 64 -10.99 -0.70 11.31
CA GLN A 64 -10.54 0.46 10.54
C GLN A 64 -9.21 0.24 9.83
N LEU A 65 -8.25 -0.45 10.48
CA LEU A 65 -6.98 -0.80 9.85
C LEU A 65 -7.20 -1.79 8.70
N SER A 66 -8.02 -2.82 8.90
CA SER A 66 -8.35 -3.80 7.86
C SER A 66 -8.94 -3.12 6.63
N GLN A 67 -9.90 -2.20 6.82
CA GLN A 67 -10.48 -1.45 5.70
C GLN A 67 -9.45 -0.56 4.99
N LYS A 68 -8.57 0.12 5.75
CA LYS A 68 -7.50 0.93 5.16
C LYS A 68 -6.51 0.08 4.35
N ILE A 69 -6.21 -1.15 4.81
CA ILE A 69 -5.35 -2.09 4.11
C ILE A 69 -5.99 -2.53 2.80
N GLU A 70 -7.28 -2.89 2.80
CA GLU A 70 -7.97 -3.27 1.55
C GLU A 70 -8.01 -2.12 0.56
N ASN A 71 -8.39 -0.92 1.00
CA ASN A 71 -8.42 0.26 0.13
C ASN A 71 -7.02 0.57 -0.43
N ALA A 72 -5.98 0.52 0.40
CA ALA A 72 -4.61 0.73 -0.04
C ALA A 72 -4.12 -0.36 -1.01
N ARG A 73 -4.59 -1.61 -0.85
CA ARG A 73 -4.30 -2.70 -1.78
C ARG A 73 -4.93 -2.44 -3.15
N GLU A 74 -6.19 -2.03 -3.20
CA GLU A 74 -6.86 -1.69 -4.47
C GLU A 74 -6.23 -0.49 -5.16
N GLU A 75 -5.90 0.57 -4.41
CA GLU A 75 -5.17 1.73 -4.92
C GLU A 75 -3.79 1.33 -5.46
N ALA A 76 -3.10 0.42 -4.77
CA ALA A 76 -1.80 -0.08 -5.20
C ALA A 76 -1.87 -0.92 -6.49
N ILE A 77 -2.90 -1.75 -6.65
CA ILE A 77 -3.11 -2.50 -7.89
C ILE A 77 -3.28 -1.53 -9.07
N LYS A 78 -4.10 -0.49 -8.90
CA LYS A 78 -4.32 0.53 -9.94
C LYS A 78 -3.05 1.33 -10.25
N ALA A 79 -2.31 1.76 -9.24
CA ALA A 79 -1.05 2.48 -9.42
C ALA A 79 0.01 1.62 -10.12
N ALA A 80 0.08 0.33 -9.79
CA ALA A 80 0.98 -0.62 -10.46
C ALA A 80 0.61 -0.84 -11.93
N GLU A 81 -0.68 -0.97 -12.26
CA GLU A 81 -1.17 -1.05 -13.64
C GLU A 81 -0.80 0.19 -14.46
N GLN A 82 -0.75 1.35 -13.82
CA GLN A 82 -0.41 2.65 -14.43
C GLN A 82 1.08 2.98 -14.38
N GLY A 83 1.92 2.12 -13.77
CA GLY A 83 3.34 2.37 -13.62
C GLY A 83 3.70 3.57 -12.75
N ASP A 84 2.81 4.01 -11.86
CA ASP A 84 3.02 5.12 -10.92
C ASP A 84 3.77 4.62 -9.67
N ALA A 85 5.09 4.83 -9.64
CA ALA A 85 5.94 4.37 -8.53
C ALA A 85 5.78 5.24 -7.26
N ASP A 86 5.62 6.55 -7.43
CA ASP A 86 5.41 7.52 -6.34
C ASP A 86 4.21 7.14 -5.46
N THR A 87 3.08 6.80 -6.10
CA THR A 87 1.86 6.44 -5.38
C THR A 87 2.04 5.13 -4.62
N MET A 88 2.74 4.15 -5.21
CA MET A 88 3.06 2.88 -4.55
C MET A 88 3.94 3.06 -3.31
N GLU A 89 4.93 3.94 -3.38
CA GLU A 89 5.81 4.22 -2.24
C GLU A 89 5.04 4.87 -1.08
N LYS A 90 4.22 5.88 -1.37
CA LYS A 90 3.34 6.53 -0.39
C LYS A 90 2.39 5.54 0.28
N LEU A 91 1.81 4.61 -0.48
CA LEU A 91 0.90 3.59 0.07
C LEU A 91 1.62 2.61 1.00
N SER A 92 2.81 2.11 0.62
CA SER A 92 3.59 1.25 1.53
C SER A 92 3.92 1.95 2.84
N LYS A 93 4.31 3.23 2.77
CA LYS A 93 4.62 4.02 3.96
C LYS A 93 3.39 4.21 4.87
N ARG A 94 2.21 4.49 4.28
CA ARG A 94 0.95 4.61 5.04
C ARG A 94 0.56 3.32 5.76
N ILE A 95 0.79 2.15 5.15
CA ILE A 95 0.51 0.85 5.77
C ILE A 95 1.50 0.58 6.92
N GLU A 96 2.80 0.86 6.73
CA GLU A 96 3.80 0.73 7.78
C GLU A 96 3.52 1.65 8.97
N GLU A 97 3.17 2.91 8.71
CA GLU A 97 2.78 3.87 9.75
C GLU A 97 1.51 3.42 10.48
N GLY A 98 0.53 2.86 9.76
CA GLY A 98 -0.68 2.28 10.32
C GLY A 98 -0.40 1.09 11.25
N ASP A 99 0.41 0.13 10.82
CA ASP A 99 0.80 -1.03 11.64
C ASP A 99 1.55 -0.60 12.90
N LYS A 100 2.48 0.35 12.78
CA LYS A 100 3.19 0.93 13.93
C LYS A 100 2.23 1.59 14.92
N ALA A 101 1.31 2.43 14.43
CA ALA A 101 0.36 3.13 15.29
C ALA A 101 -0.57 2.17 16.04
N VAL A 102 -1.06 1.13 15.36
CA VAL A 102 -1.91 0.09 15.98
C VAL A 102 -1.15 -0.69 17.04
N ARG A 103 0.10 -1.09 16.73
CA ARG A 103 0.96 -1.80 17.69
C ARG A 103 1.25 -0.95 18.92
N GLU A 104 1.54 0.34 18.77
CA GLU A 104 1.78 1.25 19.88
C GLU A 104 0.53 1.46 20.75
N GLU A 105 -0.63 1.72 20.15
CA GLU A 105 -1.87 1.95 20.88
C GLU A 105 -2.27 0.72 21.69
N ALA A 106 -2.09 -0.48 21.13
CA ALA A 106 -2.40 -1.72 21.83
C ALA A 106 -1.40 -2.06 22.94
N LEU A 107 -0.10 -1.80 22.75
CA LEU A 107 0.89 -1.93 23.81
C LEU A 107 0.58 -0.96 24.98
N LYS A 108 0.16 0.27 24.68
CA LYS A 108 -0.27 1.24 25.71
C LYS A 108 -1.52 0.75 26.44
N ALA A 109 -2.52 0.26 25.72
CA ALA A 109 -3.76 -0.29 26.28
C ALA A 109 -3.47 -1.49 27.20
N ALA A 110 -2.64 -2.44 26.75
CA ALA A 110 -2.27 -3.62 27.52
C ALA A 110 -1.49 -3.27 28.80
N ARG A 111 -0.52 -2.35 28.73
CA ARG A 111 0.22 -1.86 29.90
C ARG A 111 -0.69 -1.21 30.92
N LYS A 112 -1.60 -0.35 30.48
CA LYS A 112 -2.56 0.34 31.36
C LYS A 112 -3.52 -0.64 32.03
N ALA A 113 -3.95 -1.68 31.30
CA ALA A 113 -4.75 -2.77 31.88
C ALA A 113 -3.94 -3.54 32.93
N GLU A 114 -2.71 -3.94 32.65
CA GLU A 114 -1.85 -4.67 33.59
C GLU A 114 -1.54 -3.86 34.87
N GLU A 115 -1.25 -2.56 34.72
CA GLU A 115 -1.01 -1.65 35.84
C GLU A 115 -2.25 -1.50 36.73
N ASN A 116 -3.43 -1.39 36.13
CA ASN A 116 -4.68 -1.38 36.89
C ASN A 116 -4.94 -2.73 37.58
N ALA A 117 -4.52 -3.87 37.02
CA ALA A 117 -4.62 -5.19 37.68
C ALA A 117 -3.82 -5.25 38.98
N LYS A 118 -2.64 -4.63 39.00
CA LYS A 118 -1.73 -4.68 40.15
C LYS A 118 -2.33 -3.99 41.38
N LYS A 119 -3.21 -2.99 41.17
CA LYS A 119 -3.92 -2.26 42.24
C LYS A 119 -4.93 -3.10 43.02
N TYR A 120 -5.42 -4.18 42.43
CA TYR A 120 -6.39 -5.08 43.10
C TYR A 120 -5.67 -6.26 43.76
N THR A 121 -5.95 -6.48 45.04
CA THR A 121 -5.43 -7.61 45.85
C THR A 121 -6.15 -8.93 45.55
N ASP A 122 -7.34 -8.88 44.95
CA ASP A 122 -8.15 -10.07 44.65
C ASP A 122 -7.66 -10.83 43.41
N GLN A 123 -7.37 -12.12 43.60
CA GLN A 123 -6.84 -13.01 42.57
C GLN A 123 -7.81 -13.23 41.39
N ARG A 124 -9.14 -13.14 41.59
CA ARG A 124 -10.12 -13.31 40.51
C ARG A 124 -10.16 -12.09 39.59
N ILE A 125 -10.05 -10.89 40.16
CA ILE A 125 -9.98 -9.63 39.41
C ILE A 125 -8.70 -9.59 38.56
N ARG A 126 -7.57 -10.00 39.14
CA ARG A 126 -6.30 -10.15 38.39
C ARG A 126 -6.42 -11.13 37.22
N ARG A 127 -7.09 -12.27 37.44
CA ARG A 127 -7.25 -13.30 36.40
C ARG A 127 -8.16 -12.83 35.26
N ALA A 128 -9.30 -12.23 35.56
CA ALA A 128 -10.22 -11.69 34.56
C ALA A 128 -9.54 -10.59 33.71
N LEU A 129 -8.73 -9.73 34.33
CA LEU A 129 -8.02 -8.67 33.61
C LEU A 129 -6.84 -9.21 32.79
N SER A 130 -6.13 -10.23 33.28
CA SER A 130 -5.10 -10.93 32.51
C SER A 130 -5.66 -11.67 31.30
N GLU A 131 -6.88 -12.20 31.39
CA GLU A 131 -7.55 -12.85 30.27
C GLU A 131 -8.03 -11.83 29.23
N ALA A 132 -8.53 -10.67 29.66
CA ALA A 132 -8.91 -9.58 28.77
C ALA A 132 -7.70 -8.99 28.03
N SER A 133 -6.59 -8.74 28.74
CA SER A 133 -5.37 -8.24 28.10
C SER A 133 -4.77 -9.27 27.13
N ALA A 134 -4.85 -10.57 27.45
CA ALA A 134 -4.43 -11.63 26.54
C ALA A 134 -5.30 -11.72 25.29
N ARG A 135 -6.62 -11.50 25.38
CA ARG A 135 -7.51 -11.42 24.21
C ARG A 135 -7.16 -10.23 23.32
N ALA A 136 -7.01 -9.04 23.91
CA ALA A 136 -6.60 -7.85 23.17
C ALA A 136 -5.25 -8.02 22.47
N ALA A 137 -4.27 -8.68 23.13
CA ALA A 137 -2.98 -9.00 22.52
C ALA A 137 -3.09 -9.96 21.32
N ARG A 138 -4.02 -10.92 21.36
CA ARG A 138 -4.28 -11.84 20.23
C ARG A 138 -4.93 -11.14 19.05
N GLU A 139 -5.92 -10.27 19.29
CA GLU A 139 -6.53 -9.50 18.21
C GLU A 139 -5.53 -8.53 17.56
N LEU A 140 -4.63 -7.96 18.36
CA LEU A 140 -3.53 -7.16 17.84
C LEU A 140 -2.59 -7.97 16.96
N ASP A 141 -2.16 -9.14 17.43
CA ASP A 141 -1.24 -10.00 16.68
C ASP A 141 -1.86 -10.43 15.34
N ARG A 142 -3.18 -10.69 15.32
CA ARG A 142 -3.91 -10.93 14.08
C ARG A 142 -3.88 -9.71 13.15
N ALA A 143 -4.22 -8.51 13.65
CA ALA A 143 -4.20 -7.29 12.85
C ALA A 143 -2.81 -7.00 12.26
N SER A 144 -1.74 -7.14 13.05
CA SER A 144 -0.36 -6.98 12.57
C SER A 144 0.05 -8.10 11.60
N SER A 145 -0.43 -9.33 11.77
CA SER A 145 -0.16 -10.42 10.82
C SER A 145 -0.78 -10.12 9.43
N MET A 146 -1.98 -9.54 9.41
CA MET A 146 -2.65 -9.11 8.18
C MET A 146 -1.89 -7.95 7.51
N ALA A 147 -1.43 -6.96 8.29
CA ALA A 147 -0.63 -5.85 7.76
C ALA A 147 0.69 -6.35 7.13
N ARG A 148 1.39 -7.27 7.79
CA ARG A 148 2.60 -7.90 7.25
C ARG A 148 2.33 -8.69 5.97
N ALA A 149 1.23 -9.44 5.93
CA ALA A 149 0.83 -10.17 4.73
C ALA A 149 0.53 -9.20 3.57
N ALA A 150 -0.18 -8.10 3.84
CA ALA A 150 -0.46 -7.07 2.85
C ALA A 150 0.82 -6.40 2.30
N LEU A 151 1.78 -6.07 3.18
CA LEU A 151 3.10 -5.55 2.75
C LEU A 151 3.83 -6.54 1.84
N LYS A 152 3.82 -7.83 2.18
CA LYS A 152 4.45 -8.87 1.35
C LYS A 152 3.79 -8.99 -0.02
N GLU A 153 2.47 -8.86 -0.10
CA GLU A 153 1.78 -8.84 -1.40
C GLU A 153 2.09 -7.57 -2.19
N LEU A 154 2.23 -6.42 -1.53
CA LEU A 154 2.66 -5.17 -2.17
C LEU A 154 4.08 -5.29 -2.74
N ASP A 155 4.99 -5.96 -2.06
CA ASP A 155 6.34 -6.20 -2.58
C ASP A 155 6.31 -7.01 -3.88
N LYS A 156 5.43 -8.03 -3.98
CA LYS A 156 5.23 -8.79 -5.23
C LYS A 156 4.66 -7.91 -6.35
N VAL A 157 3.73 -7.01 -6.02
CA VAL A 157 3.15 -6.06 -6.96
C VAL A 157 4.22 -5.08 -7.46
N LYS A 158 5.06 -4.54 -6.57
CA LYS A 158 6.20 -3.67 -6.92
C LYS A 158 7.18 -4.37 -7.85
N GLU A 159 7.51 -5.63 -7.59
CA GLU A 159 8.40 -6.41 -8.45
C GLU A 159 7.80 -6.64 -9.84
N THR A 160 6.48 -6.87 -9.91
CA THR A 160 5.77 -7.02 -11.19
C THR A 160 5.74 -5.71 -11.97
N GLN A 161 5.44 -4.59 -11.30
CA GLN A 161 5.47 -3.25 -11.87
C GLN A 161 6.86 -2.94 -12.43
N LYS A 162 7.92 -3.21 -11.66
CA LYS A 162 9.31 -3.01 -12.10
C LYS A 162 9.59 -3.74 -13.41
N LYS A 163 9.18 -5.00 -13.55
CA LYS A 163 9.34 -5.77 -14.80
C LYS A 163 8.56 -5.16 -15.98
N ILE A 164 7.35 -4.65 -15.72
CA ILE A 164 6.54 -3.98 -16.75
C ILE A 164 7.22 -2.69 -17.21
N VAL A 165 7.65 -1.84 -16.27
CA VAL A 165 8.35 -0.58 -16.55
C VAL A 165 9.65 -0.85 -17.29
N GLU A 166 10.45 -1.83 -16.84
CA GLU A 166 11.68 -2.24 -17.54
C GLU A 166 11.41 -2.65 -18.99
N ARG A 167 10.37 -3.44 -19.25
CA ARG A 167 10.01 -3.82 -20.63
C ARG A 167 9.64 -2.59 -21.48
N LEU A 168 8.78 -1.71 -20.96
CA LEU A 168 8.33 -0.51 -21.69
C LEU A 168 9.46 0.48 -22.00
N THR A 169 10.49 0.49 -21.15
CA THR A 169 11.64 1.39 -21.28
C THR A 169 12.83 0.78 -22.02
N LYS A 170 12.83 -0.54 -22.25
CA LYS A 170 13.88 -1.26 -23.01
C LYS A 170 13.46 -1.63 -24.43
N GLU A 171 12.16 -1.81 -24.68
CA GLU A 171 11.63 -2.23 -25.98
C GLU A 171 10.68 -1.15 -26.54
N PRO A 172 11.08 -0.42 -27.60
CA PRO A 172 10.21 0.56 -28.21
C PRO A 172 9.16 -0.11 -29.09
N ILE A 173 8.00 0.54 -29.21
CA ILE A 173 7.05 0.18 -30.25
C ILE A 173 7.59 0.71 -31.59
N MET A 174 7.78 -0.18 -32.56
CA MET A 174 8.32 0.16 -33.87
C MET A 174 7.20 0.37 -34.90
N VAL A 175 7.33 1.45 -35.67
CA VAL A 175 6.45 1.78 -36.81
C VAL A 175 7.33 1.99 -38.04
N PHE A 176 7.04 1.28 -39.14
CA PHE A 176 7.88 1.28 -40.34
C PHE A 176 7.32 2.16 -41.45
N PHE A 177 8.21 2.62 -42.33
CA PHE A 177 7.89 3.56 -43.40
C PHE A 177 8.42 3.11 -44.76
N GLU A 178 7.72 3.51 -45.81
CA GLU A 178 8.19 3.36 -47.18
C GLU A 178 9.43 4.22 -47.45
N SER A 179 10.18 3.83 -48.49
CA SER A 179 11.38 4.57 -48.91
C SER A 179 11.05 6.02 -49.29
N GLY A 180 11.82 6.97 -48.76
CA GLY A 180 11.68 8.40 -49.06
C GLY A 180 10.39 9.09 -48.58
N LYS A 181 9.48 8.36 -47.91
CA LYS A 181 8.18 8.90 -47.47
C LYS A 181 8.10 9.07 -45.95
N ALA A 182 7.27 10.03 -45.54
CA ALA A 182 6.89 10.26 -44.15
C ALA A 182 5.39 10.04 -43.88
N ASP A 183 4.61 9.70 -44.90
CA ASP A 183 3.19 9.39 -44.77
C ASP A 183 3.01 8.02 -44.11
N LEU A 184 2.03 7.93 -43.21
CA LEU A 184 1.68 6.68 -42.53
C LEU A 184 0.89 5.78 -43.48
N THR A 185 1.40 4.56 -43.70
CA THR A 185 0.66 3.49 -44.38
C THR A 185 -0.50 2.99 -43.50
N ASP A 186 -1.44 2.26 -44.10
CA ASP A 186 -2.55 1.69 -43.33
C ASP A 186 -2.06 0.64 -42.32
N GLU A 187 -1.00 -0.10 -42.65
CA GLU A 187 -0.32 -1.00 -41.72
C GLU A 187 0.31 -0.23 -40.54
N ALA A 188 0.98 0.89 -40.81
CA ALA A 188 1.54 1.74 -39.76
C ALA A 188 0.44 2.32 -38.84
N LYS A 189 -0.69 2.75 -39.41
CA LYS A 189 -1.86 3.22 -38.65
C LYS A 189 -2.45 2.11 -37.79
N ALA A 190 -2.62 0.90 -38.32
CA ALA A 190 -3.10 -0.25 -37.55
C ALA A 190 -2.16 -0.56 -36.37
N LYS A 191 -0.84 -0.49 -36.58
CA LYS A 191 0.14 -0.65 -35.50
C LYS A 191 0.07 0.45 -34.45
N LEU A 192 -0.14 1.69 -34.88
CA LEU A 192 -0.35 2.82 -33.97
C LEU A 192 -1.64 2.68 -33.17
N ASP A 193 -2.70 2.15 -33.77
CA ASP A 193 -3.97 1.89 -33.05
C ASP A 193 -3.80 0.82 -31.96
N GLU A 194 -2.96 -0.22 -32.19
CA GLU A 194 -2.55 -1.14 -31.13
C GLU A 194 -1.73 -0.43 -30.05
N ALA A 195 -0.77 0.41 -30.44
CA ALA A 195 0.06 1.18 -29.53
C ALA A 195 -0.79 2.11 -28.64
N ILE A 196 -1.82 2.73 -29.18
CA ILE A 196 -2.74 3.62 -28.45
C ILE A 196 -3.44 2.87 -27.32
N LYS A 197 -3.83 1.60 -27.51
CA LYS A 197 -4.41 0.78 -26.42
C LYS A 197 -3.43 0.60 -25.27
N ILE A 198 -2.14 0.47 -25.56
CA ILE A 198 -1.08 0.36 -24.56
C ILE A 198 -0.85 1.72 -23.88
N ILE A 199 -0.67 2.78 -24.66
CA ILE A 199 -0.40 4.15 -24.21
C ILE A 199 -1.51 4.66 -23.27
N LYS A 200 -2.78 4.38 -23.59
CA LYS A 200 -3.94 4.80 -22.78
C LYS A 200 -3.96 4.21 -21.36
N ARG A 201 -3.19 3.14 -21.10
CA ARG A 201 -3.01 2.60 -19.75
C ARG A 201 -2.04 3.42 -18.89
N TYR A 202 -1.25 4.29 -19.53
CA TYR A 202 -0.23 5.13 -18.90
C TYR A 202 -0.47 6.61 -19.22
N PRO A 203 -1.58 7.22 -18.76
CA PRO A 203 -1.98 8.57 -19.14
C PRO A 203 -0.94 9.65 -18.78
N ASP A 204 -0.19 9.45 -17.69
CA ASP A 204 0.84 10.39 -17.21
C ASP A 204 2.24 10.11 -17.77
N ALA A 205 2.41 9.07 -18.59
CA ALA A 205 3.71 8.75 -19.18
C ALA A 205 4.13 9.82 -20.19
N THR A 206 5.44 10.02 -20.32
CA THR A 206 6.02 10.79 -21.43
C THR A 206 6.33 9.84 -22.59
N LEU A 207 5.86 10.18 -23.79
CA LEU A 207 6.18 9.46 -25.01
C LEU A 207 7.41 10.08 -25.66
N LYS A 208 8.45 9.29 -25.87
CA LYS A 208 9.64 9.70 -26.62
C LYS A 208 9.57 9.03 -28.00
N ILE A 209 9.39 9.85 -29.03
CA ILE A 209 9.14 9.43 -30.41
C ILE A 209 10.38 9.78 -31.24
N VAL A 210 11.11 8.76 -31.68
CA VAL A 210 12.39 8.91 -32.38
C VAL A 210 12.28 8.37 -33.79
N GLY A 211 12.49 9.23 -34.78
CA GLY A 211 12.48 8.83 -36.19
C GLY A 211 13.87 8.47 -36.69
N HIS A 212 13.94 7.46 -37.56
CA HIS A 212 15.15 7.01 -38.23
C HIS A 212 14.92 6.92 -39.75
N ALA A 213 15.99 7.08 -40.51
CA ALA A 213 16.05 6.90 -41.94
C ALA A 213 17.07 5.81 -42.29
N ASP A 214 16.96 5.23 -43.49
CA ASP A 214 18.02 4.37 -44.00
C ASP A 214 19.20 5.22 -44.53
N SER A 215 20.36 4.61 -44.75
CA SER A 215 21.57 5.34 -45.18
C SER A 215 21.55 5.87 -46.59
N ARG A 216 20.53 5.56 -47.40
CA ARG A 216 20.49 6.14 -48.74
C ARG A 216 20.31 7.65 -48.61
N PRO A 217 21.16 8.45 -49.27
CA PRO A 217 21.05 9.89 -49.19
C PRO A 217 19.71 10.34 -49.79
N VAL A 218 19.11 11.35 -49.18
CA VAL A 218 17.98 12.06 -49.78
C VAL A 218 18.54 12.95 -50.88
N LEU A 219 18.28 12.58 -52.13
CA LEU A 219 18.84 13.26 -53.31
C LEU A 219 17.88 14.29 -53.94
N GLY A 220 16.67 14.45 -53.40
CA GLY A 220 15.67 15.41 -53.89
C GLY A 220 14.28 15.18 -53.31
N GLY A 221 13.33 16.05 -53.68
CA GLY A 221 11.94 15.99 -53.22
C GLY A 221 11.62 16.91 -52.04
N LYS A 222 10.63 16.53 -51.22
CA LYS A 222 10.11 17.35 -50.11
C LYS A 222 11.09 17.53 -48.95
N PHE A 223 12.00 16.58 -48.75
CA PHE A 223 12.93 16.57 -47.62
C PHE A 223 14.33 16.96 -48.07
N ARG A 224 15.03 17.75 -47.25
CA ARG A 224 16.37 18.25 -47.57
C ARG A 224 17.50 17.29 -47.19
N SER A 225 17.24 16.36 -46.26
CA SER A 225 18.22 15.38 -45.78
C SER A 225 17.54 14.24 -45.01
N ASN A 226 18.32 13.22 -44.65
CA ASN A 226 17.84 12.16 -43.74
C ASN A 226 17.48 12.69 -42.34
N TRP A 227 18.06 13.81 -41.90
CA TRP A 227 17.63 14.48 -40.66
C TRP A 227 16.21 15.01 -40.77
N ASP A 228 15.91 15.69 -41.89
CA ASP A 228 14.59 16.25 -42.17
C ASP A 228 13.53 15.14 -42.33
N LEU A 229 13.84 14.11 -43.12
CA LEU A 229 12.95 12.97 -43.34
C LEU A 229 12.63 12.20 -42.03
N SER A 230 13.65 11.92 -41.22
CA SER A 230 13.46 11.21 -39.95
C SER A 230 12.65 12.02 -38.94
N ALA A 231 12.89 13.33 -38.83
CA ALA A 231 12.09 14.21 -37.99
C ALA A 231 10.63 14.30 -38.47
N ALA A 232 10.41 14.37 -39.79
CA ALA A 232 9.07 14.39 -40.36
C ALA A 232 8.28 13.10 -40.07
N ARG A 233 8.91 11.93 -40.14
CA ARG A 233 8.29 10.65 -39.74
C ARG A 233 7.88 10.63 -38.27
N ALA A 234 8.80 11.06 -37.38
CA ALA A 234 8.52 11.15 -35.96
C ALA A 234 7.33 12.10 -35.68
N LYS A 235 7.27 13.22 -36.40
CA LYS A 235 6.15 14.16 -36.33
C LYS A 235 4.84 13.54 -36.83
N ALA A 236 4.84 12.83 -37.96
CA ALA A 236 3.64 12.18 -38.49
C ALA A 236 3.03 11.18 -37.49
N VAL A 237 3.88 10.41 -36.80
CA VAL A 237 3.45 9.54 -35.70
C VAL A 237 2.85 10.35 -34.56
N ALA A 238 3.53 11.40 -34.09
CA ALA A 238 3.04 12.23 -33.00
C ALA A 238 1.69 12.89 -33.32
N ASP A 239 1.52 13.40 -34.53
CA ASP A 239 0.27 14.01 -35.00
C ASP A 239 -0.87 12.97 -35.02
N TYR A 240 -0.61 11.76 -35.56
CA TYR A 240 -1.60 10.68 -35.57
C TYR A 240 -2.04 10.27 -34.16
N LEU A 241 -1.09 10.13 -33.23
CA LEU A 241 -1.41 9.82 -31.83
C LEU A 241 -2.30 10.91 -31.22
N LYS A 242 -2.00 12.20 -31.46
CA LYS A 242 -2.82 13.31 -30.99
C LYS A 242 -4.22 13.31 -31.60
N GLU A 243 -4.34 13.05 -32.90
CA GLU A 243 -5.61 12.94 -33.61
C GLU A 243 -6.50 11.85 -32.99
N LYS A 244 -5.91 10.74 -32.53
CA LYS A 244 -6.61 9.65 -31.84
C LYS A 244 -6.87 9.92 -30.35
N GLY A 245 -6.60 11.13 -29.88
CA GLY A 245 -6.89 11.58 -28.51
C GLY A 245 -5.83 11.19 -27.48
N VAL A 246 -4.58 10.90 -27.88
CA VAL A 246 -3.48 10.72 -26.94
C VAL A 246 -3.06 12.09 -26.38
N THR A 247 -3.18 12.26 -25.06
CA THR A 247 -2.89 13.51 -24.35
C THR A 247 -1.53 13.52 -23.64
N ASN A 248 -0.79 12.41 -23.70
CA ASN A 248 0.53 12.28 -23.11
C ASN A 248 1.49 13.38 -23.59
N LYS A 249 2.43 13.79 -22.73
CA LYS A 249 3.55 14.64 -23.14
C LYS A 249 4.38 13.90 -24.19
N MET A 250 4.66 14.54 -25.32
CA MET A 250 5.44 13.95 -26.41
C MET A 250 6.76 14.70 -26.62
N ILE A 251 7.87 13.96 -26.67
CA ILE A 251 9.18 14.44 -27.06
C ILE A 251 9.48 13.83 -28.43
N VAL A 252 9.67 14.67 -29.45
CA VAL A 252 9.78 14.23 -30.86
C VAL A 252 11.10 14.71 -31.45
N TYR A 253 11.87 13.80 -32.05
CA TYR A 253 13.09 14.17 -32.80
C TYR A 253 13.50 13.11 -33.82
N GLY A 254 14.31 13.51 -34.81
CA GLY A 254 14.90 12.62 -35.81
C GLY A 254 16.36 12.30 -35.51
N ARG A 255 16.82 11.10 -35.87
CA ARG A 255 18.20 10.61 -35.75
C ARG A 255 18.84 10.27 -37.10
N ALA A 256 18.20 10.62 -38.21
CA ALA A 256 18.68 10.26 -39.55
C ALA A 256 19.06 8.76 -39.62
N HIS A 257 20.20 8.43 -40.23
CA HIS A 257 20.74 7.08 -40.39
C HIS A 257 21.81 6.74 -39.34
N THR A 258 21.95 7.54 -38.27
CA THR A 258 23.10 7.43 -37.35
C THR A 258 22.99 6.26 -36.36
N GLU A 259 21.82 5.65 -36.25
CA GLU A 259 21.50 4.57 -35.31
C GLU A 259 20.79 3.40 -36.04
N PRO A 260 21.50 2.66 -36.93
CA PRO A 260 20.93 1.53 -37.66
C PRO A 260 20.74 0.32 -36.75
N ILE A 261 19.64 -0.43 -36.94
CA ILE A 261 19.39 -1.71 -36.23
C ILE A 261 20.09 -2.87 -36.94
N THR A 262 20.14 -2.83 -38.27
CA THR A 262 20.78 -3.86 -39.10
C THR A 262 21.90 -3.27 -39.95
N PRO A 263 22.96 -4.04 -40.24
CA PRO A 263 23.98 -3.64 -41.19
C PRO A 263 23.34 -3.36 -42.55
N GLU A 264 23.71 -2.24 -43.16
CA GLU A 264 22.97 -1.64 -44.27
C GLU A 264 23.47 -2.12 -45.63
N TYR A 265 22.92 -3.21 -46.16
CA TYR A 265 23.30 -3.67 -47.52
C TYR A 265 22.15 -4.32 -48.30
N THR A 266 21.12 -4.85 -47.63
CA THR A 266 19.97 -5.50 -48.28
C THR A 266 18.71 -4.62 -48.29
N LYS A 267 17.74 -4.91 -49.16
CA LYS A 267 16.47 -4.16 -49.20
C LYS A 267 15.69 -4.31 -47.91
N GLU A 268 15.76 -5.49 -47.32
CA GLU A 268 15.11 -5.88 -46.07
C GLU A 268 15.73 -5.12 -44.88
N ASP A 269 17.06 -5.02 -44.82
CA ASP A 269 17.75 -4.27 -43.78
C ASP A 269 17.46 -2.76 -43.86
N LEU A 270 17.45 -2.21 -45.08
CA LEU A 270 17.05 -0.82 -45.30
C LEU A 270 15.60 -0.58 -44.83
N ALA A 271 14.70 -1.55 -45.00
CA ALA A 271 13.32 -1.43 -44.53
C ALA A 271 13.21 -1.35 -43.00
N LYS A 272 13.99 -2.17 -42.29
CA LYS A 272 14.06 -2.14 -40.82
C LYS A 272 14.62 -0.82 -40.29
N ASN A 273 15.55 -0.18 -41.01
CA ASN A 273 16.13 1.10 -40.61
C ASN A 273 15.21 2.32 -40.91
N ARG A 274 14.18 2.17 -41.76
CA ARG A 274 13.13 3.19 -41.96
C ARG A 274 12.01 3.04 -40.93
N ARG A 275 12.29 3.47 -39.70
CA ARG A 275 11.39 3.27 -38.57
C ARG A 275 11.19 4.53 -37.73
N VAL A 276 10.12 4.53 -36.94
CA VAL A 276 9.95 5.36 -35.76
C VAL A 276 9.85 4.46 -34.56
N GLU A 277 10.59 4.81 -33.51
CA GLU A 277 10.55 4.17 -32.20
C GLU A 277 9.71 5.02 -31.25
N ILE A 278 8.73 4.39 -30.60
CA ILE A 278 7.89 5.02 -29.58
C ILE A 278 8.24 4.38 -28.23
N TRP A 279 8.91 5.15 -27.40
CA TRP A 279 9.27 4.78 -26.04
C TRP A 279 8.21 5.33 -25.07
N ILE A 280 7.64 4.46 -24.25
CA ILE A 280 6.70 4.84 -23.19
C ILE A 280 7.54 4.98 -21.92
N LEU A 281 7.63 6.20 -21.39
CA LEU A 281 8.39 6.50 -20.16
C LEU A 281 7.38 6.76 -19.03
N PRO A 282 7.08 5.75 -18.18
CA PRO A 282 6.17 5.91 -17.06
C PRO A 282 6.68 6.96 -16.07
N LYS A 283 5.75 7.50 -15.28
CA LYS A 283 6.09 8.40 -14.19
C LYS A 283 6.77 7.62 -13.07
N LEU A 284 8.08 7.83 -12.93
CA LEU A 284 8.91 7.27 -11.85
C LEU A 284 8.90 8.19 -10.64
#